data_AF-A0A7X7N2A1-F1
#
_entry.id   AF-A0A7X7N2A1-F1
#
_cell.length_a   1.000
_cell.length_b   1.000
_cell.length_c   1.000
_cell.angle_alpha   90.00
_cell.angle_beta   90.00
_cell.angle_gamma   90.00
#
_symmetry.space_group_name_H-M   'P 1'
#
loop_
_entity.id
_entity.type
_entity.pdbx_description
1 polymer ?
#
loop_
_entity_poly.entity_id
_entity_poly.type
_entity_poly.pdbx_seq_one_letter_code
_entity_poly.pdbx_strand_id
1 'polypeptide(L)'
;RRRCDAVIMTIDEYETIYLIDHEGMSQQECADQMGVARSTAQAIYSAARKKISVCLVEGKGLRIEGGDYEVCQGGRRSCCRRRQCERIEVEPEASASSHVNASD
;
A
#
# COMPACT_ATOMS: atom_id res chain seq x y z
N ARG A 1 17.14 -18.76 -6.70
CA ARG A 1 16.56 -17.94 -5.60
C ARG A 1 15.42 -18.75 -5.00
N ARG A 2 15.43 -19.06 -3.69
CA ARG A 2 14.31 -19.71 -3.03
C ARG A 2 13.06 -18.84 -3.24
N ARG A 3 11.91 -19.45 -3.52
CA ARG A 3 10.61 -18.78 -3.43
C ARG A 3 10.43 -18.42 -1.95
N CYS A 4 10.91 -17.25 -1.57
CA CYS A 4 10.72 -16.72 -0.22
C CYS A 4 9.28 -16.27 -0.13
N ASP A 5 8.54 -16.82 0.83
CA ASP A 5 7.20 -16.38 1.16
C ASP A 5 7.24 -14.89 1.53
N ALA A 6 6.77 -14.04 0.63
CA ALA A 6 6.68 -12.61 0.86
C ALA A 6 5.62 -12.35 1.93
N VAL A 7 5.89 -11.41 2.83
CA VAL A 7 4.87 -10.88 3.72
C VAL A 7 4.00 -9.93 2.91
N ILE A 8 2.70 -10.20 2.88
CA ILE A 8 1.73 -9.34 2.22
C ILE A 8 1.26 -8.26 3.18
N MET A 9 1.44 -6.99 2.82
CA MET A 9 0.94 -5.81 3.51
C MET A 9 -0.16 -5.17 2.66
N THR A 10 -1.26 -4.77 3.28
CA THR A 10 -2.37 -4.11 2.56
C THR A 10 -2.06 -2.63 2.33
N ILE A 11 -2.82 -1.99 1.42
CA ILE A 11 -2.70 -0.54 1.22
C ILE A 11 -2.96 0.23 2.53
N ASP A 12 -3.98 -0.13 3.31
CA ASP A 12 -4.28 0.53 4.60
C ASP A 12 -3.14 0.41 5.61
N GLU A 13 -2.53 -0.77 5.70
CA GLU A 13 -1.39 -1.00 6.59
C GLU A 13 -0.20 -0.15 6.17
N TYR A 14 0.11 -0.10 4.87
CA TYR A 14 1.14 0.79 4.34
C TYR A 14 0.82 2.27 4.61
N GLU A 15 -0.42 2.69 4.40
CA GLU A 15 -0.85 4.07 4.60
C GLU A 15 -0.67 4.51 6.06
N THR A 16 -0.99 3.64 7.04
CA THR A 16 -0.74 3.97 8.45
C THR A 16 0.74 4.19 8.77
N ILE A 17 1.64 3.41 8.16
CA ILE A 17 3.09 3.61 8.32
C ILE A 17 3.51 4.92 7.68
N TYR A 18 2.99 5.23 6.50
CA TYR A 18 3.27 6.50 5.84
C TYR A 18 2.77 7.71 6.67
N LEU A 19 1.52 7.71 7.11
CA LEU A 19 0.95 8.84 7.86
C LEU A 19 1.61 9.01 9.23
N ILE A 20 1.81 7.93 9.99
CA ILE A 20 2.33 8.02 11.36
C ILE A 20 3.84 8.16 11.38
N ASP A 21 4.57 7.24 10.74
CA ASP A 21 6.03 7.15 10.88
C ASP A 21 6.75 8.09 9.91
N HIS A 22 6.23 8.32 8.70
CA HIS A 22 6.87 9.20 7.70
C HIS A 22 6.38 10.65 7.79
N GLU A 23 5.06 10.90 7.89
CA GLU A 23 4.50 12.26 8.00
C GLU A 23 4.44 12.77 9.46
N GLY A 24 4.70 11.91 10.45
CA GLY A 24 4.72 12.29 11.86
C GLY A 24 3.33 12.55 12.47
N MET A 25 2.26 12.04 11.85
CA MET A 25 0.90 12.23 12.35
C MET A 25 0.64 11.45 13.64
N SER A 26 -0.18 12.01 14.52
CA SER A 26 -0.74 11.27 15.64
C SER A 26 -1.72 10.18 15.15
N GLN A 27 -2.02 9.20 16.02
CA GLN A 27 -3.02 8.17 15.72
C GLN A 27 -4.42 8.75 15.45
N GLN A 28 -4.76 9.89 16.07
CA GLN A 28 -6.04 10.54 15.82
C GLN A 28 -6.05 11.18 14.43
N GLU A 29 -5.02 11.92 14.06
CA GLU A 29 -4.91 12.53 12.73
C GLU A 29 -4.87 11.48 11.62
N CYS A 30 -4.18 10.36 11.84
CA CYS A 30 -4.19 9.22 10.93
C CYS A 30 -5.60 8.65 10.76
N ALA A 31 -6.35 8.48 11.85
CA ALA A 31 -7.71 7.97 11.81
C ALA A 31 -8.66 8.92 11.05
N ASP A 32 -8.55 10.23 11.32
CA ASP A 32 -9.32 11.26 10.64
C ASP A 32 -9.00 11.28 9.13
N GLN A 33 -7.72 11.12 8.77
CA GLN A 33 -7.27 11.09 7.38
C GLN A 33 -7.75 9.83 6.64
N MET A 34 -7.80 8.68 7.33
CA MET A 34 -8.28 7.41 6.77
C MET A 34 -9.80 7.24 6.83
N GLY A 35 -10.53 8.16 7.48
CA GLY A 35 -11.98 8.06 7.65
C GLY A 35 -12.43 6.89 8.51
N VAL A 36 -11.61 6.43 9.46
CA VAL A 36 -11.89 5.30 10.35
C VAL A 36 -11.86 5.72 11.82
N ALA A 37 -12.35 4.85 12.71
CA ALA A 37 -12.21 5.07 14.15
C ALA A 37 -10.73 5.01 14.59
N ARG A 38 -10.36 5.79 15.63
CA ARG A 38 -9.00 5.81 16.20
C ARG A 38 -8.47 4.42 16.56
N SER A 39 -9.33 3.57 17.14
CA SER A 39 -8.99 2.18 17.48
C SER A 39 -8.69 1.32 16.25
N THR A 40 -9.41 1.56 15.14
CA THR A 40 -9.17 0.88 13.86
C THR A 40 -7.83 1.28 13.28
N ALA A 41 -7.51 2.58 13.23
CA ALA A 41 -6.20 3.06 12.79
C ALA A 41 -5.06 2.49 13.64
N GLN A 42 -5.24 2.43 14.97
CA GLN A 42 -4.27 1.82 15.88
C GLN A 42 -4.08 0.31 15.62
N ALA A 43 -5.16 -0.43 15.32
CA ALA A 43 -5.10 -1.85 15.00
C ALA A 43 -4.37 -2.10 13.67
N ILE A 44 -4.69 -1.32 12.63
CA ILE A 44 -4.02 -1.38 11.32
C ILE A 44 -2.52 -1.08 11.48
N TYR A 45 -2.17 0.00 12.18
CA TYR A 45 -0.78 0.37 12.46
C TYR A 45 -0.02 -0.75 13.19
N SER A 46 -0.65 -1.39 14.17
CA SER A 46 -0.04 -2.49 14.92
C SER A 46 0.21 -3.71 14.04
N ALA A 47 -0.73 -4.05 13.15
CA ALA A 47 -0.57 -5.12 12.17
C ALA A 47 0.56 -4.81 11.17
N ALA A 48 0.61 -3.58 10.66
CA ALA A 48 1.65 -3.11 9.75
C ALA A 48 3.05 -3.25 10.37
N ARG A 49 3.25 -2.76 11.61
CA ARG A 49 4.55 -2.89 12.31
C ARG A 49 4.96 -4.33 12.54
N LYS A 50 4.01 -5.23 12.84
CA LYS A 50 4.30 -6.66 12.96
C LYS A 50 4.81 -7.25 11.66
N LYS A 51 4.19 -6.90 10.51
CA LYS A 51 4.62 -7.35 9.18
C LYS A 51 6.01 -6.82 8.82
N ILE A 52 6.29 -5.55 9.09
CA ILE A 52 7.64 -4.98 8.94
C ILE A 52 8.65 -5.74 9.78
N SER A 53 8.34 -6.01 11.04
CA SER A 53 9.22 -6.78 11.93
C SER A 53 9.54 -8.16 11.37
N VAL A 54 8.55 -8.88 10.83
CA VAL A 54 8.76 -10.20 10.22
C VAL A 54 9.67 -10.09 9.00
N CYS A 55 9.46 -9.11 8.12
CA CYS A 55 10.33 -8.87 6.98
C CYS A 55 11.78 -8.61 7.38
N LEU A 56 11.99 -7.72 8.35
CA LEU A 56 13.33 -7.31 8.79
C LEU A 56 14.07 -8.44 9.52
N VAL A 57 13.39 -9.17 10.40
CA VAL A 57 14.01 -10.22 11.23
C VAL A 57 14.24 -11.51 10.45
N GLU A 58 13.28 -11.91 9.60
CA GLU A 58 13.34 -13.18 8.86
C GLU A 58 13.94 -13.04 7.46
N GLY A 59 14.27 -11.82 7.02
CA GLY A 59 14.80 -11.54 5.68
C GLY A 59 13.79 -11.83 4.56
N LYS A 60 12.49 -11.71 4.85
CA LYS A 60 11.41 -11.94 3.89
C LYS A 60 11.15 -10.70 3.05
N GLY A 61 10.81 -10.89 1.78
CA GLY A 61 10.33 -9.81 0.93
C GLY A 61 9.02 -9.22 1.47
N LEU A 62 8.80 -7.93 1.27
CA LEU A 62 7.56 -7.23 1.58
C LEU A 62 6.83 -6.93 0.27
N ARG A 63 5.56 -7.31 0.16
CA ARG A 63 4.73 -7.04 -1.02
C ARG A 63 3.49 -6.29 -0.61
N ILE A 64 3.24 -5.14 -1.23
CA ILE A 64 2.12 -4.26 -0.91
C ILE A 64 1.02 -4.50 -1.92
N GLU A 65 -0.07 -5.14 -1.50
CA GLU A 65 -1.18 -5.53 -2.38
C GLU A 65 -2.50 -5.69 -1.60
N GLY A 66 -3.62 -5.59 -2.31
CA GLY A 66 -4.96 -5.84 -1.78
C GLY A 66 -5.51 -4.73 -0.88
N GLY A 67 -6.73 -4.96 -0.38
CA GLY A 67 -7.54 -3.92 0.28
C GLY A 67 -8.48 -3.22 -0.70
N ASP A 68 -9.40 -2.44 -0.15
CA ASP A 68 -10.29 -1.57 -0.92
C ASP A 68 -9.72 -0.16 -0.86
N TYR A 69 -9.25 0.35 -1.99
CA TYR A 69 -8.57 1.64 -2.05
C TYR A 69 -9.03 2.45 -3.27
N GLU A 70 -9.17 3.75 -3.07
CA GLU A 70 -9.46 4.68 -4.13
C GLU A 70 -8.18 5.36 -4.61
N VAL A 71 -7.87 5.21 -5.89
CA VAL A 71 -6.73 5.92 -6.49
C VAL A 71 -7.11 7.37 -6.74
N CYS A 72 -6.39 8.28 -6.09
CA CYS A 72 -6.52 9.71 -6.38
C CYS A 72 -6.28 9.97 -7.87
N GLN A 73 -7.27 10.56 -8.54
CA GLN A 73 -7.20 10.84 -9.97
C GLN A 73 -6.28 12.02 -10.35
N GLY A 74 -5.62 12.66 -9.38
CA GLY A 74 -4.82 13.87 -9.59
C GLY A 74 -5.67 15.11 -9.90
N GLY A 75 -5.02 16.27 -9.97
CA GLY A 75 -5.62 17.49 -10.55
C GLY A 75 -6.55 18.31 -9.65
N ARG A 76 -6.85 17.89 -8.41
CA ARG A 76 -7.60 18.70 -7.44
C ARG A 76 -6.71 19.12 -6.28
N ARG A 77 -6.56 20.44 -6.07
CA ARG A 77 -5.76 21.05 -4.98
C ARG A 77 -6.16 20.59 -3.57
N SER A 78 -7.32 19.97 -3.42
CA SER A 78 -7.90 19.54 -2.13
C SER A 78 -7.83 18.04 -1.86
N CYS A 79 -7.44 17.20 -2.83
CA CYS A 79 -7.60 15.75 -2.70
C CYS A 79 -6.51 15.06 -1.87
N CYS A 80 -5.35 15.69 -1.70
CA CYS A 80 -4.25 15.14 -0.91
C CYS A 80 -3.43 16.28 -0.29
N ARG A 81 -2.82 16.04 0.88
CA ARG A 81 -1.97 17.04 1.55
C ARG A 81 -0.70 17.35 0.77
N ARG A 82 -0.31 16.49 -0.18
CA ARG A 82 0.75 16.77 -1.15
C ARG A 82 0.23 17.80 -2.16
N ARG A 83 0.73 19.03 -2.08
CA ARG A 83 0.31 20.16 -2.93
C ARG A 83 0.47 19.94 -4.44
N GLN A 84 1.12 18.85 -4.85
CA GLN A 84 1.40 18.46 -6.23
C GLN A 84 1.36 16.93 -6.36
N CYS A 85 0.22 16.26 -6.10
CA CYS A 85 0.08 14.89 -6.60
C CYS A 85 -0.05 14.93 -8.13
N GLU A 86 1.03 14.64 -8.81
CA GLU A 86 1.02 14.38 -10.25
C GLU A 86 0.68 12.91 -10.43
N ARG A 87 -0.34 12.62 -11.24
CA ARG A 87 -0.62 11.25 -11.66
C ARG A 87 0.55 10.81 -12.53
N ILE A 88 1.34 9.86 -12.04
CA ILE A 88 2.33 9.18 -12.87
C ILE A 88 1.53 8.22 -13.76
N GLU A 89 1.49 8.50 -15.06
CA GLU A 89 0.93 7.57 -16.04
C GLU A 89 1.88 6.36 -16.11
N VAL A 90 1.46 5.24 -15.51
CA VAL A 90 2.17 3.97 -15.62
C VAL A 90 1.61 3.26 -16.86
N GLU A 91 2.42 3.18 -17.91
CA GLU A 91 2.10 2.36 -19.09
C GLU A 91 1.79 0.93 -18.62
N PRO A 92 0.61 0.37 -18.96
CA PRO A 92 0.27 -0.97 -18.53
C PRO A 92 1.25 -1.96 -19.17
N GLU A 93 2.01 -2.68 -18.34
CA GLU A 93 2.81 -3.81 -18.82
C GLU A 93 1.87 -4.78 -19.54
N ALA A 94 2.13 -4.95 -20.84
CA ALA A 94 1.26 -5.67 -21.76
C ALA A 94 0.86 -7.03 -21.18
N SER A 95 -0.44 -7.27 -21.23
CA SER A 95 -1.05 -8.57 -21.01
C SER A 95 -0.26 -9.66 -21.74
N ALA A 96 0.28 -10.61 -20.98
CA ALA A 96 0.70 -11.88 -21.53
C ALA A 96 -0.56 -12.64 -22.00
N SER A 97 -1.06 -12.28 -23.18
CA SER A 97 -2.09 -13.02 -23.89
C SER A 97 -1.44 -14.23 -24.55
N SER A 98 -1.88 -15.40 -24.09
CA SER A 98 -1.75 -16.71 -24.72
C SER A 98 -1.88 -16.67 -26.25
N HIS A 99 -0.95 -17.33 -26.95
CA HIS A 99 -1.25 -17.98 -28.23
C HIS A 99 -0.92 -19.47 -28.10
N VAL A 100 -1.98 -20.25 -27.92
CA VAL A 100 -2.07 -21.62 -28.42
C VAL A 100 -2.21 -21.55 -29.93
N ASN A 101 -1.35 -22.28 -30.65
CA ASN A 101 -1.70 -23.21 -31.74
C ASN A 101 -0.41 -23.71 -32.40
N ALA A 102 -0.15 -25.00 -32.28
CA ALA A 102 0.68 -25.74 -33.23
C ALA A 102 -0.19 -26.88 -33.77
N SER A 103 -0.70 -26.67 -34.98
CA SER A 103 -1.21 -27.73 -35.84
C SER A 103 -0.13 -28.00 -36.88
N ASP A 104 0.48 -29.18 -36.81
CA ASP A 104 0.83 -30.04 -37.94
C ASP A 104 1.14 -31.45 -37.39
#